data_AF-A0A8X6LP38-F1
#
_entry.id   AF-A0A8X6LP38-F1
#
_cell.length_a   1.000
_cell.length_b   1.000
_cell.length_c   1.000
_cell.angle_alpha   90.00
_cell.angle_beta   90.00
_cell.angle_gamma   90.00
#
_symmetry.space_group_name_H-M   'P 1'
#
loop_
_entity.id
_entity.type
_entity.pdbx_description
1 polymer ?
#
loop_
_entity_poly.entity_id
_entity_poly.type
_entity_poly.pdbx_seq_one_letter_code
_entity_poly.pdbx_strand_id
1 'polypeptide(L)'
;MESTNENNVNIYNLSCGKSLPDWLSERKRRLLQKKSVDIRRRIELIQDFEMPSVSTGVKMSPDGNFIFATGIYKPRIRCYEVNNLCMKFERCFDAEAVQFEILSDDYKKFALLQCDRNIEFHVQHGSYCKLRIPKPGRDLKYHKASCDLLACGVGSEIYRLNIEQGRFLYPYHTDASSLNKLAIHEYYDIIACGTME
;
A
#
# COMPACT_ATOMS: atom_id res chain seq x y z
N MET A 1 -14.43 13.59 -15.66
CA MET A 1 -13.20 13.50 -16.47
C MET A 1 -12.75 14.90 -16.75
N GLU A 2 -11.57 15.25 -16.24
CA GLU A 2 -10.89 16.51 -16.53
C GLU A 2 -9.67 16.19 -17.38
N SER A 3 -9.37 17.02 -18.38
CA SER A 3 -8.19 16.87 -19.23
C SER A 3 -7.28 18.07 -19.05
N THR A 4 -6.03 17.81 -18.70
CA THR A 4 -4.97 18.82 -18.72
C THR A 4 -4.02 18.51 -19.88
N ASN A 5 -3.46 19.55 -20.49
CA ASN A 5 -2.44 19.39 -21.52
C ASN A 5 -1.16 20.02 -21.01
N GLU A 6 -0.13 19.20 -20.81
CA GLU A 6 1.20 19.64 -20.45
C GLU A 6 2.18 19.10 -21.50
N ASN A 7 3.08 19.95 -21.99
CA ASN A 7 4.08 19.58 -23.00
C ASN A 7 3.50 18.87 -24.25
N ASN A 8 2.30 19.29 -24.70
CA ASN A 8 1.60 18.71 -25.84
C ASN A 8 1.18 17.22 -25.64
N VAL A 9 1.10 16.77 -24.39
CA VAL A 9 0.59 15.46 -23.99
C VAL A 9 -0.70 15.66 -23.18
N ASN A 10 -1.77 15.00 -23.60
CA ASN A 10 -3.05 15.04 -22.89
C ASN A 10 -3.01 14.09 -21.69
N ILE A 11 -3.26 14.62 -20.49
CA ILE A 11 -3.39 13.88 -19.25
C ILE A 11 -4.87 13.90 -18.86
N TYR A 12 -5.43 12.73 -18.54
CA TYR A 12 -6.84 12.58 -18.21
C TYR A 12 -7.03 12.17 -16.75
N ASN A 13 -7.63 13.05 -15.96
CA ASN A 13 -8.04 12.74 -14.59
C ASN A 13 -9.48 12.20 -14.60
N LEU A 14 -9.59 10.89 -14.40
CA LEU A 14 -10.86 10.16 -14.42
C LEU A 14 -11.61 10.24 -13.08
N SER A 15 -10.88 10.42 -11.98
CA SER A 15 -11.41 10.52 -10.61
C SER A 15 -11.59 11.96 -10.12
N CYS A 16 -11.44 12.97 -10.99
CA CYS A 16 -11.63 14.36 -10.60
C CYS A 16 -13.07 14.65 -10.15
N GLY A 17 -13.20 15.31 -8.99
CA GLY A 17 -14.47 15.80 -8.46
C GLY A 17 -14.57 15.64 -6.94
N LYS A 18 -15.51 16.33 -6.32
CA LYS A 18 -15.83 16.15 -4.89
C LYS A 18 -16.57 14.82 -4.71
N SER A 19 -16.09 13.96 -3.80
CA SER A 19 -16.87 12.81 -3.38
C SER A 19 -18.13 13.27 -2.65
N LEU A 20 -19.22 12.55 -2.90
CA LEU A 20 -20.45 12.77 -2.15
C LEU A 20 -20.23 12.21 -0.74
N PRO A 21 -20.58 12.96 0.32
CA PRO A 21 -20.34 12.46 1.67
C PRO A 21 -21.14 11.18 1.95
N ASP A 22 -20.51 10.20 2.60
CA ASP A 22 -21.12 8.91 2.95
C ASP A 22 -22.38 9.04 3.82
N TRP A 23 -22.46 10.08 4.64
CA TRP A 23 -23.60 10.34 5.52
C TRP A 23 -24.82 10.92 4.79
N LEU A 24 -24.72 11.18 3.48
CA LEU A 24 -25.83 11.71 2.70
C LEU A 24 -26.87 10.62 2.42
N SER A 25 -28.12 10.86 2.81
CA SER A 25 -29.20 9.90 2.53
C SER A 25 -29.40 9.68 1.03
N GLU A 26 -29.80 8.46 0.66
CA GLU A 26 -29.97 8.05 -0.74
C GLU A 26 -30.94 8.97 -1.49
N ARG A 27 -32.01 9.43 -0.82
CA ARG A 27 -32.96 10.41 -1.37
C ARG A 27 -32.27 11.74 -1.73
N LYS A 28 -31.42 12.27 -0.85
CA LYS A 28 -30.66 13.49 -1.11
C LYS A 28 -29.62 13.27 -2.22
N ARG A 29 -28.99 12.08 -2.27
CA ARG A 29 -28.04 11.70 -3.33
C ARG A 29 -28.70 11.72 -4.71
N ARG A 30 -29.89 11.11 -4.83
CA ARG A 30 -30.70 11.12 -6.06
C ARG A 30 -31.17 12.53 -6.45
N LEU A 31 -31.53 13.37 -5.49
CA LEU A 31 -31.90 14.77 -5.76
C LEU A 31 -30.71 15.59 -6.28
N LEU A 32 -29.51 15.39 -5.72
CA LEU A 32 -28.29 16.04 -6.20
C LEU A 32 -27.93 15.58 -7.61
N GLN A 33 -28.00 14.28 -7.90
CA GLN A 33 -27.78 13.74 -9.25
C GLN A 33 -28.73 14.32 -10.30
N LYS A 34 -29.97 14.68 -9.92
CA LYS A 34 -30.92 15.36 -10.81
C LYS A 34 -30.57 16.84 -11.00
N LYS A 35 -30.00 17.49 -9.98
CA LYS A 35 -29.74 18.94 -9.97
C LYS A 35 -28.42 19.31 -10.64
N SER A 36 -27.38 18.49 -10.51
CA SER A 36 -26.05 18.79 -11.05
C SER A 36 -25.64 17.83 -12.17
N VAL A 37 -25.28 18.42 -13.31
CA VAL A 37 -24.79 17.69 -14.48
C VAL A 37 -23.46 17.01 -14.19
N ASP A 38 -22.60 17.64 -13.37
CA ASP A 38 -21.27 17.13 -13.04
C ASP A 38 -21.34 15.81 -12.25
N ILE A 39 -22.27 15.72 -11.29
CA ILE A 39 -22.48 14.48 -10.53
C ILE A 39 -23.07 13.40 -11.42
N ARG A 40 -23.97 13.76 -12.34
CA ARG A 40 -24.58 12.83 -13.28
C ARG A 40 -23.59 12.28 -14.32
N ARG A 41 -22.60 13.08 -14.72
CA ARG A 41 -21.54 12.71 -15.67
C ARG A 41 -20.28 12.18 -14.98
N ARG A 42 -20.30 11.99 -13.66
CA ARG A 42 -19.17 11.44 -12.90
C ARG A 42 -18.96 9.99 -13.32
N ILE A 43 -17.72 9.68 -13.67
CA ILE A 43 -17.28 8.32 -14.01
C ILE A 43 -16.55 7.79 -12.77
N GLU A 44 -17.05 6.70 -12.21
CA GLU A 44 -16.36 5.94 -11.17
C GLU A 44 -15.90 4.63 -11.82
N LEU A 45 -14.58 4.42 -11.91
CA LEU A 45 -14.02 3.21 -12.53
C LEU A 45 -14.11 2.01 -11.61
N ILE A 46 -13.68 2.20 -10.35
CA ILE A 46 -13.74 1.22 -9.28
C ILE A 46 -14.67 1.77 -8.22
N GLN A 47 -15.66 0.97 -7.84
CA GLN A 47 -16.63 1.32 -6.83
C GLN A 47 -15.95 1.59 -5.48
N ASP A 48 -16.31 2.71 -4.85
CA ASP A 48 -15.85 3.11 -3.51
C ASP A 48 -14.32 3.13 -3.36
N PHE A 49 -13.60 3.47 -4.44
CA PHE A 49 -12.14 3.59 -4.46
C PHE A 49 -11.66 4.89 -3.78
N GLU A 50 -11.93 4.99 -2.48
CA GLU A 50 -11.54 6.12 -1.64
C GLU A 50 -11.14 5.64 -0.24
N MET A 51 -10.62 6.55 0.59
CA MET A 51 -10.33 6.33 2.00
C MET A 51 -11.07 7.38 2.82
N PRO A 52 -11.53 7.07 4.06
CA PRO A 52 -12.26 8.04 4.88
C PRO A 52 -11.49 9.33 5.20
N SER A 53 -10.16 9.27 5.14
CA SER A 53 -9.29 10.41 5.41
C SER A 53 -8.17 10.46 4.37
N VAL A 54 -7.00 9.93 4.69
CA VAL A 54 -5.83 9.93 3.81
C VAL A 54 -5.39 8.50 3.52
N SER A 55 -4.98 8.25 2.28
CA SER A 55 -4.28 7.03 1.88
C SER A 55 -2.77 7.24 1.97
N THR A 56 -2.04 6.31 2.59
CA THR A 56 -0.57 6.40 2.75
C THR A 56 0.20 5.68 1.67
N GLY A 57 -0.35 4.60 1.12
CA GLY A 57 0.31 3.79 0.11
C GLY A 57 -0.70 3.08 -0.77
N VAL A 58 -0.35 2.94 -2.05
CA VAL A 58 -1.11 2.20 -3.05
C VAL A 58 -0.14 1.29 -3.81
N LYS A 59 -0.49 0.02 -3.95
CA LYS A 59 0.28 -0.96 -4.74
C LYS A 59 -0.64 -1.90 -5.48
N MET A 60 -0.19 -2.33 -6.64
CA MET A 60 -0.87 -3.34 -7.45
C MET A 60 -0.19 -4.70 -7.22
N SER A 61 -0.95 -5.78 -7.24
CA SER A 61 -0.40 -7.13 -7.22
C SER A 61 0.40 -7.40 -8.51
N PRO A 62 1.40 -8.30 -8.46
CA PRO A 62 2.19 -8.66 -9.64
C PRO A 62 1.37 -9.16 -10.83
N ASP A 63 0.26 -9.86 -10.56
CA ASP A 63 -0.67 -10.34 -11.60
C ASP A 63 -1.56 -9.23 -12.20
N GLY A 64 -1.54 -8.02 -11.64
CA GLY A 64 -2.34 -6.89 -12.08
C GLY A 64 -3.85 -6.98 -11.77
N ASN A 65 -4.31 -7.97 -11.01
CA ASN A 65 -5.74 -8.15 -10.75
C ASN A 65 -6.21 -7.48 -9.46
N PHE A 66 -5.30 -7.09 -8.57
CA PHE A 66 -5.63 -6.55 -7.25
C PHE A 66 -4.90 -5.23 -6.96
N ILE A 67 -5.62 -4.28 -6.37
CA ILE A 67 -5.06 -3.02 -5.91
C ILE A 67 -5.22 -2.94 -4.40
N PHE A 68 -4.12 -2.72 -3.70
CA PHE A 68 -4.08 -2.48 -2.27
C PHE A 68 -3.91 -1.00 -1.99
N ALA A 69 -4.69 -0.48 -1.04
CA ALA A 69 -4.55 0.87 -0.54
C ALA A 69 -4.60 0.87 0.99
N THR A 70 -3.64 1.53 1.63
CA THR A 70 -3.60 1.71 3.09
C THR A 70 -4.14 3.08 3.48
N GLY A 71 -4.81 3.18 4.63
CA GLY A 71 -5.36 4.43 5.16
C GLY A 71 -5.16 4.59 6.66
N ILE A 72 -5.18 5.85 7.13
CA ILE A 72 -4.79 6.25 8.50
C ILE A 72 -5.96 6.18 9.49
N TYR A 73 -7.16 6.60 9.09
CA TYR A 73 -8.32 6.64 9.99
C TYR A 73 -8.81 5.23 10.31
N LYS A 74 -8.72 4.84 11.60
CA LYS A 74 -8.84 3.45 12.05
C LYS A 74 -7.96 2.58 11.14
N PRO A 75 -6.63 2.58 11.37
CA PRO A 75 -5.63 2.11 10.41
C PRO A 75 -6.11 0.89 9.64
N ARG A 76 -6.12 0.98 8.32
CA ARG A 76 -6.76 -0.04 7.49
C ARG A 76 -6.04 -0.30 6.19
N ILE A 77 -6.34 -1.44 5.59
CA ILE A 77 -6.06 -1.74 4.20
C ILE A 77 -7.36 -2.09 3.49
N ARG A 78 -7.53 -1.58 2.28
CA ARG A 78 -8.56 -2.01 1.33
C ARG A 78 -7.89 -2.71 0.17
N CYS A 79 -8.44 -3.84 -0.23
CA CYS A 79 -8.06 -4.54 -1.44
C CYS A 79 -9.21 -4.46 -2.44
N TYR A 80 -8.93 -4.00 -3.65
CA TYR A 80 -9.87 -3.86 -4.75
C TYR A 80 -9.51 -4.87 -5.84
N GLU A 81 -10.53 -5.45 -6.46
CA GLU A 81 -10.38 -6.39 -7.56
C GLU A 81 -10.71 -5.70 -8.87
N VAL A 82 -9.73 -5.67 -9.78
CA VAL A 82 -9.83 -4.92 -11.05
C VAL A 82 -10.89 -5.52 -11.97
N ASN A 83 -11.01 -6.85 -12.00
CA ASN A 83 -12.00 -7.53 -12.86
C ASN A 83 -13.45 -7.30 -12.42
N ASN A 84 -13.67 -7.15 -11.11
CA ASN A 84 -15.01 -6.92 -10.54
C ASN A 84 -15.30 -5.44 -10.28
N LEU A 85 -14.31 -4.55 -10.47
CA LEU A 85 -14.39 -3.11 -10.27
C LEU A 85 -14.93 -2.73 -8.88
N CYS A 86 -14.63 -3.52 -7.86
CA CYS A 86 -15.16 -3.34 -6.51
C CYS A 86 -14.15 -3.69 -5.42
N MET A 87 -14.47 -3.31 -4.19
CA MET A 87 -13.69 -3.68 -3.03
C MET A 87 -13.89 -5.16 -2.69
N LYS A 88 -12.81 -5.92 -2.67
CA LYS A 88 -12.81 -7.33 -2.30
C LYS A 88 -12.90 -7.51 -0.79
N PHE A 89 -12.09 -6.77 -0.03
CA PHE A 89 -12.13 -6.78 1.43
C PHE A 89 -11.49 -5.52 2.02
N GLU A 90 -11.83 -5.28 3.29
CA GLU A 90 -11.19 -4.28 4.14
C GLU A 90 -10.74 -4.94 5.45
N ARG A 91 -9.58 -4.55 5.97
CA ARG A 91 -9.11 -4.95 7.30
C ARG A 91 -8.59 -3.75 8.06
N CYS A 92 -8.85 -3.72 9.37
CA CYS A 92 -8.28 -2.74 10.28
C CYS A 92 -7.09 -3.34 11.04
N PHE A 93 -6.17 -2.50 11.47
CA PHE A 93 -4.95 -2.82 12.19
C PHE A 93 -4.87 -2.03 13.49
N ASP A 94 -4.06 -2.53 14.42
CA ASP A 94 -3.82 -1.85 15.70
C ASP A 94 -2.91 -0.63 15.56
N ALA A 95 -2.02 -0.65 14.57
CA ALA A 95 -1.04 0.40 14.31
C ALA A 95 -1.01 0.81 12.84
N GLU A 96 -0.60 2.05 12.56
CA GLU A 96 -0.52 2.60 11.21
C GLU A 96 0.52 1.86 10.36
N ALA A 97 0.14 1.52 9.12
CA ALA A 97 1.04 0.93 8.14
C ALA A 97 1.92 2.03 7.52
N VAL A 98 3.23 1.93 7.78
CA VAL A 98 4.27 2.81 7.22
C VAL A 98 4.58 2.40 5.79
N GLN A 99 4.76 1.10 5.57
CA GLN A 99 5.00 0.50 4.26
C GLN A 99 4.41 -0.91 4.26
N PHE A 100 4.07 -1.44 3.10
CA PHE A 100 3.64 -2.83 2.96
C PHE A 100 4.21 -3.46 1.70
N GLU A 101 4.36 -4.77 1.66
CA GLU A 101 4.74 -5.50 0.44
C GLU A 101 3.82 -6.69 0.21
N ILE A 102 3.49 -6.92 -1.06
CA ILE A 102 2.71 -8.07 -1.50
C ILE A 102 3.69 -9.22 -1.70
N LEU A 103 3.42 -10.35 -1.05
CA LEU A 103 4.34 -11.50 -1.02
C LEU A 103 3.96 -12.58 -2.03
N SER A 104 2.70 -12.59 -2.48
CA SER A 104 2.16 -13.50 -3.49
C SER A 104 2.00 -12.76 -4.81
N ASP A 105 1.79 -13.49 -5.90
CA ASP A 105 1.43 -12.89 -7.19
C ASP A 105 0.00 -12.32 -7.17
N ASP A 106 -0.81 -12.76 -6.19
CA ASP A 106 -2.19 -12.35 -5.95
C ASP A 106 -2.35 -11.60 -4.59
N TYR A 107 -3.59 -11.40 -4.15
CA TYR A 107 -3.90 -10.73 -2.87
C TYR A 107 -3.66 -11.58 -1.62
N LYS A 108 -3.35 -12.88 -1.75
CA LYS A 108 -3.51 -13.82 -0.63
C LYS A 108 -2.53 -13.58 0.51
N LYS A 109 -1.33 -13.05 0.24
CA LYS A 109 -0.27 -12.86 1.23
C LYS A 109 0.37 -11.49 1.08
N PHE A 110 0.45 -10.76 2.18
CA PHE A 110 1.15 -9.48 2.24
C PHE A 110 1.73 -9.25 3.63
N ALA A 111 2.77 -8.43 3.71
CA ALA A 111 3.40 -8.00 4.95
C ALA A 111 3.26 -6.49 5.12
N LEU A 112 3.00 -6.06 6.36
CA LEU A 112 2.89 -4.67 6.75
C LEU A 112 4.03 -4.33 7.71
N LEU A 113 4.74 -3.24 7.45
CA LEU A 113 5.60 -2.59 8.43
C LEU A 113 4.77 -1.52 9.16
N GLN A 114 4.60 -1.70 10.46
CA GLN A 114 3.83 -0.81 11.32
C GLN A 114 4.71 0.19 12.06
N CYS A 115 4.12 1.33 12.44
CA CYS A 115 4.81 2.40 13.17
C CYS A 115 5.31 1.98 14.57
N ASP A 116 4.76 0.91 15.15
CA ASP A 116 5.09 0.36 16.48
C ASP A 116 6.30 -0.61 16.47
N ARG A 117 7.07 -0.63 15.37
CA ARG A 117 8.23 -1.50 15.10
C ARG A 117 7.86 -2.96 14.90
N ASN A 118 6.66 -3.24 14.42
CA ASN A 118 6.25 -4.59 14.10
C ASN A 118 6.09 -4.80 12.59
N ILE A 119 6.42 -6.01 12.14
CA ILE A 119 6.09 -6.54 10.84
C ILE A 119 4.92 -7.51 11.04
N GLU A 120 3.76 -7.18 10.50
CA GLU A 120 2.56 -8.01 10.57
C GLU A 120 2.33 -8.71 9.23
N PHE A 121 2.21 -10.03 9.27
CA PHE A 121 1.92 -10.86 8.12
C PHE A 121 0.42 -11.14 8.05
N HIS A 122 -0.13 -10.96 6.85
CA HIS A 122 -1.52 -11.25 6.57
C HIS A 122 -1.65 -12.30 5.48
N VAL A 123 -2.66 -13.13 5.67
CA VAL A 123 -3.08 -14.18 4.74
C VAL A 123 -4.56 -13.98 4.39
N GLN A 124 -5.12 -14.79 3.48
CA GLN A 124 -6.52 -14.65 3.05
C GLN A 124 -7.55 -14.68 4.20
N HIS A 125 -7.28 -15.41 5.28
CA HIS A 125 -8.20 -15.56 6.40
C HIS A 125 -7.94 -14.61 7.60
N GLY A 126 -6.94 -13.72 7.53
CA GLY A 126 -6.71 -12.74 8.61
C GLY A 126 -5.23 -12.37 8.80
N SER A 127 -4.88 -11.89 10.00
CA SER A 127 -3.48 -11.81 10.42
C SER A 127 -2.97 -13.21 10.76
N TYR A 128 -1.69 -13.44 10.47
CA TYR A 128 -1.04 -14.74 10.66
C TYR A 128 -0.03 -14.66 11.81
N CYS A 129 0.90 -13.71 11.73
CA CYS A 129 1.87 -13.49 12.79
C CYS A 129 2.33 -12.02 12.82
N LYS A 130 2.86 -11.62 13.98
CA LYS A 130 3.41 -10.29 14.22
C LYS A 130 4.81 -10.47 14.80
N LEU A 131 5.81 -9.91 14.12
CA LEU A 131 7.22 -9.99 14.51
C LEU A 131 7.75 -8.59 14.80
N ARG A 132 8.58 -8.45 15.83
CA ARG A 132 9.14 -7.16 16.21
C ARG A 132 10.53 -6.97 15.63
N ILE A 133 10.79 -5.79 15.06
CA ILE A 133 12.13 -5.37 14.65
C ILE A 133 12.79 -4.49 15.74
N PRO A 134 14.13 -4.49 15.86
CA PRO A 134 14.81 -3.75 16.94
C PRO A 134 14.55 -2.24 16.92
N LYS A 135 14.62 -1.63 15.73
CA LYS A 135 14.51 -0.17 15.52
C LYS A 135 13.30 0.16 14.62
N PRO A 136 12.75 1.39 14.69
CA PRO A 136 11.69 1.83 13.80
C PRO A 136 12.08 1.74 12.32
N GLY A 137 11.22 1.08 11.54
CA GLY A 137 11.40 0.94 10.10
C GLY A 137 10.76 2.11 9.33
N ARG A 138 11.36 2.45 8.19
CA ARG A 138 10.90 3.46 7.21
C ARG A 138 10.52 2.83 5.86
N ASP A 139 11.12 1.69 5.53
CA ASP A 139 10.82 0.98 4.29
C ASP A 139 10.91 -0.54 4.47
N LEU A 140 10.19 -1.24 3.61
CA LEU A 140 10.06 -2.69 3.59
C LEU A 140 10.11 -3.15 2.13
N LYS A 141 10.96 -4.11 1.81
CA LYS A 141 11.07 -4.70 0.46
C LYS A 141 11.15 -6.21 0.52
N TYR A 142 10.44 -6.88 -0.37
CA TYR A 142 10.47 -8.34 -0.49
C TYR A 142 11.33 -8.75 -1.68
N HIS A 143 12.34 -9.59 -1.42
CA HIS A 143 13.14 -10.23 -2.45
C HIS A 143 12.59 -11.63 -2.74
N LYS A 144 11.95 -11.80 -3.90
CA LYS A 144 11.24 -13.03 -4.26
C LYS A 144 12.18 -14.23 -4.41
N ALA A 145 13.37 -14.04 -4.99
CA ALA A 145 14.29 -15.15 -5.30
C ALA A 145 14.88 -15.81 -4.03
N SER A 146 15.25 -15.02 -3.02
CA SER A 146 15.80 -15.57 -1.75
C SER A 146 14.75 -15.71 -0.63
N CYS A 147 13.50 -15.33 -0.89
CA CYS A 147 12.44 -15.23 0.11
C CYS A 147 12.81 -14.35 1.32
N ASP A 148 13.65 -13.33 1.11
CA ASP A 148 14.07 -12.38 2.15
C ASP A 148 13.17 -11.15 2.16
N LEU A 149 12.61 -10.83 3.33
CA LEU A 149 11.96 -9.57 3.61
C LEU A 149 12.95 -8.63 4.30
N LEU A 150 13.28 -7.54 3.61
CA LEU A 150 14.25 -6.55 4.05
C LEU A 150 13.55 -5.34 4.64
N ALA A 151 13.90 -4.97 5.87
CA ALA A 151 13.40 -3.77 6.54
C ALA A 151 14.56 -2.84 6.88
N CYS A 152 14.42 -1.55 6.56
CA CYS A 152 15.38 -0.51 6.96
C CYS A 152 14.68 0.64 7.66
N GLY A 153 15.44 1.50 8.35
CA GLY A 153 14.90 2.69 8.98
C GLY A 153 15.95 3.45 9.79
N VAL A 154 15.71 3.57 11.09
CA VAL A 154 16.66 4.26 11.98
C VAL A 154 17.91 3.41 12.18
N GLY A 155 19.09 3.99 11.93
CA GLY A 155 20.40 3.34 12.04
C GLY A 155 20.94 2.77 10.73
N SER A 156 22.10 2.16 10.81
CA SER A 156 22.88 1.67 9.66
C SER A 156 22.58 0.22 9.25
N GLU A 157 21.54 -0.39 9.82
CA GLU A 157 21.25 -1.81 9.70
C GLU A 157 20.05 -2.05 8.78
N ILE A 158 20.19 -3.04 7.90
CA ILE A 158 19.08 -3.61 7.13
C ILE A 158 18.74 -4.96 7.76
N TYR A 159 17.58 -5.04 8.41
CA TYR A 159 17.10 -6.27 9.02
C TYR A 159 16.56 -7.22 7.94
N ARG A 160 17.06 -8.46 7.96
CA ARG A 160 16.71 -9.49 6.98
C ARG A 160 15.87 -10.56 7.66
N LEU A 161 14.62 -10.71 7.25
CA LEU A 161 13.76 -11.79 7.70
C LEU A 161 13.57 -12.77 6.55
N ASN A 162 14.15 -13.97 6.67
CA ASN A 162 13.91 -15.00 5.68
C ASN A 162 12.59 -15.70 5.99
N ILE A 163 11.63 -15.60 5.07
CA ILE A 163 10.27 -16.08 5.27
C ILE A 163 10.20 -17.61 5.17
N GLU A 164 11.09 -18.23 4.37
CA GLU A 164 11.15 -19.68 4.22
C GLU A 164 11.70 -20.36 5.50
N GLN A 165 12.77 -19.82 6.07
CA GLN A 165 13.37 -20.32 7.31
C GLN A 165 12.64 -19.83 8.57
N GLY A 166 11.79 -18.82 8.46
CA GLY A 166 11.04 -18.23 9.58
C GLY A 166 11.92 -17.55 10.62
N ARG A 167 13.09 -17.03 10.24
CA ARG A 167 14.05 -16.41 11.17
C ARG A 167 14.70 -15.17 10.59
N PHE A 168 15.16 -14.30 11.49
CA PHE A 168 16.04 -13.21 11.12
C PHE A 168 17.43 -13.75 10.77
N LEU A 169 17.95 -13.35 9.61
CA LEU A 169 19.33 -13.57 9.22
C LEU A 169 20.21 -12.44 9.75
N TYR A 170 21.53 -12.60 9.63
CA TYR A 170 22.47 -11.55 9.99
C TYR A 170 22.17 -10.28 9.17
N PRO A 171 21.97 -9.11 9.83
CA PRO A 171 21.60 -7.88 9.13
C PRO A 171 22.74 -7.42 8.22
N TYR A 172 22.39 -6.68 7.16
CA TYR A 172 23.42 -5.96 6.41
C TYR A 172 23.75 -4.66 7.14
N HIS A 173 25.03 -4.31 7.14
CA HIS A 173 25.52 -3.06 7.74
C HIS A 173 25.98 -2.11 6.64
N THR A 174 25.67 -0.84 6.83
CA THR A 174 26.19 0.27 6.03
C THR A 174 26.98 1.22 6.93
N ASP A 175 27.69 2.17 6.33
CA ASP A 175 28.42 3.21 7.08
C ASP A 175 27.55 4.46 7.36
N ALA A 176 26.29 4.48 6.90
CA ALA A 176 25.40 5.62 7.00
C ALA A 176 24.73 5.76 8.38
N SER A 177 24.37 6.98 8.78
CA SER A 177 23.71 7.24 10.06
C SER A 177 22.29 6.68 10.12
N SER A 178 21.56 6.74 9.00
CA SER A 178 20.23 6.12 8.86
C SER A 178 19.85 5.79 7.42
N LEU A 179 18.86 4.91 7.26
CA LEU A 179 18.38 4.41 5.98
C LEU A 179 16.92 4.79 5.74
N ASN A 180 16.62 5.36 4.57
CA ASN A 180 15.30 5.90 4.23
C ASN A 180 14.50 5.00 3.30
N LYS A 181 15.15 4.41 2.29
CA LYS A 181 14.51 3.60 1.27
C LYS A 181 15.36 2.41 0.84
N LEU A 182 14.70 1.35 0.42
CA LEU A 182 15.29 0.18 -0.21
C LEU A 182 14.74 0.05 -1.63
N ALA A 183 15.61 -0.29 -2.56
CA ALA A 183 15.24 -0.74 -3.88
C ALA A 183 15.95 -2.06 -4.15
N ILE A 184 15.21 -3.00 -4.74
CA ILE A 184 15.72 -4.31 -5.12
C ILE A 184 15.56 -4.42 -6.62
N HIS A 185 16.61 -4.81 -7.32
CA HIS A 185 16.52 -5.09 -8.74
C HIS A 185 15.78 -6.43 -8.96
N GLU A 186 14.87 -6.48 -9.93
CA GLU A 186 14.00 -7.65 -10.12
C GLU A 186 14.75 -8.91 -10.59
N TYR A 187 15.77 -8.72 -11.44
CA TYR A 187 16.50 -9.82 -12.09
C TYR A 187 17.90 -10.09 -11.55
N TYR A 188 18.46 -9.16 -10.79
CA TYR A 188 19.84 -9.23 -10.31
C TYR A 188 19.79 -9.08 -8.80
N ASP A 189 20.68 -9.77 -8.09
CA ASP A 189 20.80 -9.71 -6.63
C ASP A 189 21.48 -8.40 -6.18
N ILE A 190 20.88 -7.27 -6.58
CA ILE A 190 21.36 -5.91 -6.26
C ILE A 190 20.32 -5.25 -5.37
N ILE A 191 20.79 -4.83 -4.19
CA ILE A 191 20.02 -4.06 -3.22
C ILE A 191 20.64 -2.67 -3.17
N ALA A 192 19.86 -1.65 -3.48
CA ALA A 192 20.22 -0.26 -3.29
C ALA A 192 19.53 0.29 -2.04
N CYS A 193 20.21 1.14 -1.29
CA CYS A 193 19.65 1.81 -0.13
C CYS A 193 19.84 3.33 -0.24
N GLY A 194 18.77 4.07 0.06
CA GLY A 194 18.83 5.51 0.21
C GLY A 194 19.29 5.86 1.62
N THR A 195 20.49 6.41 1.75
CA THR A 195 21.10 6.78 3.02
C THR A 195 20.82 8.26 3.35
N MET A 196 20.90 8.58 4.63
CA MET A 196 21.07 9.97 5.09
C MET A 196 22.50 10.10 5.58
N GLU A 197 23.24 11.08 5.03
CA GLU A 197 24.54 11.49 5.54
C GLU A 197 24.36 12.24 6.87
#